data_AF-A0A7S2VVV6-F1
#
_entry.id   AF-A0A7S2VVV6-F1
#
_cell.length_a   1.000
_cell.length_b   1.000
_cell.length_c   1.000
_cell.angle_alpha   90.00
_cell.angle_beta   90.00
_cell.angle_gamma   90.00
#
_symmetry.space_group_name_H-M   'P 1'
#
loop_
_entity.id
_entity.type
_entity.pdbx_description
1 polymer ?
#
loop_
_entity_poly.entity_id
_entity_poly.type
_entity_poly.pdbx_seq_one_letter_code
_entity_poly.pdbx_strand_id
1 'polypeptide(L)'
;GDKVWGAYHVTIDKAAKRVLAGLFEKNTYELMRKHKEENGDGLARKVRTDYDGRCSQSHSATAFPTHGNRLFENWFVWKEIKLEFNETAFLLGFVPLSEFKGKNKFDKAQKDDDNITLAESRGIYTITEIAPNVCTLTKIHTVDLKNRKLPDLAEEISLG
;
A
#
# COMPACT_ATOMS: atom_id res chain seq x y z
N GLY A 1 -16.34 10.40 -5.68
CA GLY A 1 -15.29 10.88 -4.76
C GLY A 1 -14.27 11.65 -5.56
N ASP A 2 -13.62 12.65 -4.96
CA ASP A 2 -12.50 13.32 -5.61
C ASP A 2 -11.29 12.40 -5.57
N LYS A 3 -10.66 12.19 -6.74
CA LYS A 3 -9.39 11.50 -6.82
C LYS A 3 -8.31 12.45 -6.33
N VAL A 4 -7.68 12.11 -5.22
CA VAL A 4 -6.58 12.91 -4.69
C VAL A 4 -5.27 12.22 -5.06
N TRP A 5 -4.30 13.01 -5.49
CA TRP A 5 -2.95 12.54 -5.77
C TRP A 5 -1.97 13.21 -4.82
N GLY A 6 -0.91 12.49 -4.48
CA GLY A 6 0.21 13.01 -3.72
C GLY A 6 1.51 12.46 -4.29
N ALA A 7 2.54 13.28 -4.21
CA ALA A 7 3.91 12.87 -4.47
C ALA A 7 4.81 13.34 -3.34
N TYR A 8 5.76 12.50 -2.94
CA TYR A 8 6.80 12.90 -2.01
C TYR A 8 8.10 12.18 -2.32
N HIS A 9 9.20 12.80 -1.88
CA HIS A 9 10.55 12.31 -2.03
C HIS A 9 11.29 12.43 -0.70
N VAL A 10 12.04 11.39 -0.32
CA VAL A 10 12.77 11.37 0.95
C VAL A 10 14.03 10.52 0.84
N THR A 11 15.08 10.91 1.57
CA THR A 11 16.27 10.08 1.80
C THR A 11 16.11 9.28 3.08
N ILE A 12 16.39 7.99 3.02
CA ILE A 12 16.24 7.06 4.12
C ILE A 12 17.60 6.40 4.38
N ASP A 13 18.04 6.43 5.64
CA ASP A 13 19.24 5.73 6.12
C ASP A 13 18.98 4.21 6.28
N LYS A 14 18.49 3.58 5.19
CA LYS A 14 18.31 2.13 5.05
C LYS A 14 18.58 1.72 3.61
N ALA A 15 19.10 0.50 3.42
CA ALA A 15 19.23 -0.12 2.10
C ALA A 15 17.87 -0.22 1.38
N ALA A 16 17.86 0.03 0.08
CA ALA A 16 16.68 0.05 -0.80
C ALA A 16 15.89 -1.26 -0.73
N LYS A 17 16.57 -2.41 -0.66
CA LYS A 17 15.93 -3.73 -0.51
C LYS A 17 15.15 -3.86 0.81
N ARG A 18 15.64 -3.26 1.91
CA ARG A 18 14.92 -3.27 3.20
C ARG A 18 13.69 -2.37 3.14
N VAL A 19 13.79 -1.23 2.48
CA VAL A 19 12.65 -0.34 2.24
C VAL A 19 11.59 -1.03 1.36
N LEU A 20 12.01 -1.72 0.30
CA LEU A 20 11.12 -2.53 -0.54
C LEU A 20 10.41 -3.61 0.28
N ALA A 21 11.13 -4.37 1.09
CA ALA A 21 10.54 -5.41 1.93
C ALA A 21 9.46 -4.85 2.86
N GLY A 22 9.72 -3.70 3.51
CA GLY A 22 8.71 -3.04 4.35
C GLY A 22 7.47 -2.57 3.60
N LEU A 23 7.63 -2.13 2.34
CA LEU A 23 6.52 -1.64 1.51
C LEU A 23 5.73 -2.76 0.83
N PHE A 24 6.38 -3.87 0.49
CA PHE A 24 5.80 -4.97 -0.29
C PHE A 24 5.28 -6.11 0.57
N GLU A 25 6.04 -6.55 1.58
CA GLU A 25 5.69 -7.74 2.34
C GLU A 25 4.45 -7.50 3.21
N LYS A 26 4.20 -6.25 3.67
CA LYS A 26 3.01 -5.71 4.40
C LYS A 26 2.38 -6.57 5.51
N ASN A 27 2.92 -7.75 5.76
CA ASN A 27 2.44 -8.85 6.57
C ASN A 27 3.44 -9.10 7.70
N THR A 28 3.75 -8.04 8.45
CA THR A 28 4.49 -8.17 9.69
C THR A 28 3.54 -8.79 10.71
N TYR A 29 3.82 -10.04 11.09
CA TYR A 29 3.04 -10.85 12.03
C TYR A 29 2.60 -10.09 13.28
N GLU A 30 3.47 -9.25 13.83
CA GLU A 30 3.19 -8.46 15.04
C GLU A 30 2.11 -7.39 14.84
N LEU A 31 2.12 -6.66 13.73
CA LEU A 31 1.09 -5.65 13.42
C LEU A 31 -0.26 -6.29 13.13
N MET A 32 -0.25 -7.45 12.48
CA MET A 32 -1.48 -8.22 12.23
C MET A 32 -2.07 -8.72 13.55
N ARG A 33 -1.25 -9.27 14.45
CA ARG A 33 -1.67 -9.72 15.78
C ARG A 33 -2.27 -8.57 16.60
N LYS A 34 -1.58 -7.43 16.67
CA LYS A 34 -2.06 -6.26 17.41
C LYS A 34 -3.36 -5.71 16.83
N HIS A 35 -3.46 -5.61 15.51
CA HIS A 35 -4.70 -5.17 14.86
C HIS A 35 -5.88 -6.13 15.14
N LYS A 36 -5.63 -7.44 15.13
CA LYS A 36 -6.63 -8.46 15.47
C LYS A 36 -7.12 -8.35 16.91
N GLU A 37 -6.21 -8.07 17.85
CA GLU A 37 -6.53 -7.86 19.27
C GLU A 37 -7.39 -6.59 19.46
N GLU A 38 -7.11 -5.52 18.71
CA GLU A 38 -7.80 -4.23 18.84
C GLU A 38 -9.12 -4.15 18.04
N ASN A 39 -9.21 -4.85 16.91
CA ASN A 39 -10.29 -4.66 15.92
C ASN A 39 -11.05 -5.94 15.56
N GLY A 40 -10.71 -7.08 16.18
CA GLY A 40 -11.31 -8.37 15.85
C GLY A 40 -10.91 -8.90 14.46
N ASP A 41 -11.66 -9.89 13.97
CA ASP A 41 -11.36 -10.59 12.71
C ASP A 41 -11.86 -9.86 11.44
N GLY A 42 -12.71 -8.84 11.58
CA GLY A 42 -13.43 -8.19 10.47
C GLY A 42 -12.63 -7.19 9.64
N LEU A 43 -11.57 -6.60 10.20
CA LEU A 43 -10.72 -5.60 9.52
C LEU A 43 -9.34 -6.14 9.09
N ALA A 44 -9.13 -7.46 9.22
CA ALA A 44 -7.82 -8.09 9.05
C ALA A 44 -7.21 -7.86 7.66
N ARG A 45 -6.00 -7.29 7.63
CA ARG A 45 -5.18 -7.23 6.41
C ARG A 45 -4.81 -8.65 5.98
N LYS A 46 -5.08 -8.98 4.71
CA LYS A 46 -4.67 -10.23 4.07
C LYS A 46 -3.76 -9.92 2.88
N VAL A 47 -2.65 -10.65 2.78
CA VAL A 47 -1.72 -10.58 1.64
C VAL A 47 -1.59 -11.99 1.07
N ARG A 48 -1.80 -12.13 -0.23
CA ARG A 48 -1.60 -13.37 -0.99
C ARG A 48 -0.48 -13.13 -2.00
N THR A 49 0.68 -13.72 -1.77
CA THR A 49 1.80 -13.67 -2.71
C THR A 49 1.58 -14.64 -3.88
N ASP A 50 2.01 -14.23 -5.07
CA ASP A 50 1.96 -15.04 -6.30
C ASP A 50 3.11 -14.74 -7.25
N TYR A 51 3.53 -15.79 -7.97
CA TYR A 51 4.56 -15.85 -9.02
C TYR A 51 5.91 -15.18 -8.66
N ASP A 52 6.93 -16.02 -8.44
CA ASP A 52 8.34 -15.68 -8.21
C ASP A 52 8.64 -14.71 -7.04
N GLY A 53 7.68 -14.45 -6.15
CA GLY A 53 7.85 -13.53 -5.01
C GLY A 53 7.89 -12.05 -5.39
N ARG A 54 7.50 -11.70 -6.62
CA ARG A 54 7.52 -10.32 -7.15
C ARG A 54 6.15 -9.67 -7.30
N CYS A 55 5.10 -10.42 -7.00
CA CYS A 55 3.72 -10.00 -7.10
C CYS A 55 2.94 -10.41 -5.85
N SER A 56 2.04 -9.54 -5.39
CA SER A 56 1.12 -9.85 -4.30
C SER A 56 -0.24 -9.21 -4.50
N GLN A 57 -1.29 -9.89 -4.08
CA GLN A 57 -2.63 -9.31 -3.93
C GLN A 57 -2.83 -8.97 -2.45
N SER A 58 -3.29 -7.75 -2.17
CA SER A 58 -3.55 -7.26 -0.82
C SER A 58 -5.02 -6.91 -0.66
N HIS A 59 -5.56 -7.24 0.49
CA HIS A 59 -6.90 -6.87 0.97
C HIS A 59 -6.70 -6.24 2.34
N SER A 60 -6.95 -4.94 2.49
CA SER A 60 -6.71 -4.21 3.73
C SER A 60 -7.85 -3.25 4.02
N ALA A 61 -8.51 -3.43 5.16
CA ALA A 61 -9.41 -2.42 5.67
C ALA A 61 -8.63 -1.31 6.39
N THR A 62 -9.17 -0.10 6.40
CA THR A 62 -8.60 1.06 7.08
C THR A 62 -9.76 1.89 7.63
N ALA A 63 -9.71 2.18 8.93
CA ALA A 63 -10.67 3.07 9.56
C ALA A 63 -10.32 4.52 9.23
N PHE A 64 -11.29 5.29 8.76
CA PHE A 64 -11.17 6.74 8.57
C PHE A 64 -12.16 7.43 9.49
N PRO A 65 -11.70 8.31 10.41
CA PRO A 65 -12.56 8.99 11.37
C PRO A 65 -13.72 9.75 10.72
N THR A 66 -13.49 10.35 9.54
CA THR A 66 -14.43 11.27 8.89
C THR A 66 -15.14 10.70 7.65
N HIS A 67 -14.68 9.56 7.12
CA HIS A 67 -15.27 8.96 5.90
C HIS A 67 -15.87 7.57 6.14
N GLY A 68 -15.71 6.99 7.34
CA GLY A 68 -16.06 5.60 7.62
C GLY A 68 -15.03 4.61 7.06
N ASN A 69 -15.18 3.34 7.42
CA ASN A 69 -14.18 2.32 7.06
C ASN A 69 -14.07 2.14 5.55
N ARG A 70 -12.83 1.94 5.06
CA ARG A 70 -12.54 1.67 3.65
C ARG A 70 -11.78 0.38 3.48
N LEU A 71 -12.19 -0.38 2.48
CA LEU A 71 -11.46 -1.55 2.01
C LEU A 71 -10.64 -1.18 0.78
N PHE A 72 -9.35 -1.50 0.81
CA PHE A 72 -8.48 -1.42 -0.35
C PHE A 72 -8.10 -2.83 -0.79
N GLU A 73 -8.42 -3.14 -2.04
CA GLU A 73 -7.96 -4.34 -2.72
C GLU A 73 -7.01 -3.94 -3.83
N ASN A 74 -5.77 -4.43 -3.74
CA ASN A 74 -4.70 -4.00 -4.64
C ASN A 74 -3.91 -5.18 -5.16
N TRP A 75 -3.43 -5.04 -6.39
CA TRP A 75 -2.38 -5.87 -6.95
C TRP A 75 -1.07 -5.09 -6.94
N PHE A 76 -0.07 -5.61 -6.22
CA PHE A 76 1.29 -5.07 -6.15
C PHE A 76 2.23 -5.88 -7.03
N VAL A 77 3.14 -5.19 -7.70
CA VAL A 77 4.25 -5.77 -8.46
C VAL A 77 5.51 -4.98 -8.20
N TRP A 78 6.65 -5.66 -8.12
CA TRP A 78 7.94 -4.98 -8.09
C TRP A 78 8.96 -5.58 -9.04
N LYS A 79 9.93 -4.77 -9.44
CA LYS A 79 11.10 -5.21 -10.19
C LYS A 79 12.34 -4.47 -9.72
N GLU A 80 13.46 -5.19 -9.73
CA GLU A 80 14.79 -4.58 -9.64
C GLU A 80 15.15 -4.01 -11.02
N ILE A 81 15.75 -2.83 -11.03
CA ILE A 81 16.31 -2.18 -12.20
C ILE A 81 17.76 -1.77 -11.89
N LYS A 82 18.62 -1.86 -12.89
CA LYS A 82 19.96 -1.28 -12.85
C LYS A 82 19.92 0.06 -13.54
N LEU A 83 20.34 1.11 -12.85
CA LEU A 83 20.47 2.45 -13.41
C LEU A 83 21.86 2.60 -14.06
N GLU A 84 22.08 3.77 -14.65
CA GLU A 84 23.41 4.18 -15.09
C GLU A 84 24.41 4.08 -13.92
N PHE A 85 25.67 3.76 -14.21
CA PHE A 85 26.71 3.56 -13.19
C PHE A 85 26.50 2.36 -12.23
N ASN A 86 25.70 1.36 -12.62
CA ASN A 86 25.47 0.11 -11.87
C ASN A 86 24.76 0.32 -10.51
N GLU A 87 24.12 1.47 -10.31
CA GLU A 87 23.26 1.72 -9.16
C GLU A 87 22.03 0.80 -9.23
N THR A 88 21.59 0.33 -8.07
CA THR A 88 20.42 -0.55 -7.97
C THR A 88 19.22 0.25 -7.53
N ALA A 89 18.13 0.14 -8.28
CA ALA A 89 16.84 0.68 -7.88
C ALA A 89 15.73 -0.37 -7.95
N PHE A 90 14.67 -0.16 -7.19
CA PHE A 90 13.48 -0.98 -7.19
C PHE A 90 12.29 -0.13 -7.56
N LEU A 91 11.48 -0.64 -8.50
CA LEU A 91 10.19 -0.07 -8.84
C LEU A 91 9.11 -0.94 -8.22
N LEU A 92 8.26 -0.36 -7.38
CA LEU A 92 7.08 -1.00 -6.81
C LEU A 92 5.84 -0.28 -7.35
N GLY A 93 5.06 -0.98 -8.17
CA GLY A 93 3.80 -0.49 -8.72
C GLY A 93 2.61 -1.21 -8.09
N PHE A 94 1.47 -0.53 -8.03
CA PHE A 94 0.22 -1.16 -7.64
C PHE A 94 -0.99 -0.46 -8.25
N VAL A 95 -2.03 -1.26 -8.47
CA VAL A 95 -3.33 -0.85 -9.02
C VAL A 95 -4.45 -1.51 -8.20
N PRO A 96 -5.71 -1.05 -8.32
CA PRO A 96 -6.86 -1.75 -7.79
C PRO A 96 -6.90 -3.19 -8.31
N LEU A 97 -7.34 -4.12 -7.48
CA LEU A 97 -7.40 -5.53 -7.84
C LEU A 97 -8.39 -5.80 -9.00
N SER A 98 -9.35 -4.91 -9.22
CA SER A 98 -10.24 -4.92 -10.39
C SER A 98 -9.51 -4.79 -11.74
N GLU A 99 -8.29 -4.24 -11.75
CA GLU A 99 -7.46 -4.13 -12.95
C GLU A 99 -6.57 -5.37 -13.18
N PHE A 100 -6.52 -6.31 -12.22
CA PHE A 100 -5.76 -7.55 -12.35
C PHE A 100 -6.53 -8.56 -13.21
N LYS A 101 -5.97 -8.94 -14.35
CA LYS A 101 -6.58 -9.89 -15.30
C LYS A 101 -6.41 -11.37 -14.91
N GLY A 102 -5.62 -11.66 -13.88
CA GLY A 102 -5.42 -13.03 -13.39
C GLY A 102 -6.52 -13.47 -12.42
N LYS A 103 -6.32 -14.64 -11.80
CA LYS A 103 -7.27 -15.14 -10.79
C LYS A 103 -7.19 -14.27 -9.52
N ASN A 104 -8.26 -13.56 -9.22
CA ASN A 104 -8.43 -12.92 -7.92
C ASN A 104 -8.44 -14.01 -6.83
N LYS A 105 -7.54 -13.90 -5.85
CA LYS A 105 -7.44 -14.85 -4.73
C LYS A 105 -8.36 -14.52 -3.55
N PHE A 106 -9.09 -13.42 -3.65
CA PHE A 106 -10.16 -13.02 -2.77
C PHE A 106 -11.49 -13.30 -3.50
N ASP A 107 -11.86 -14.59 -3.61
CA ASP A 107 -13.02 -15.06 -4.40
C ASP A 107 -14.38 -14.53 -3.91
N LYS A 108 -14.41 -13.95 -2.72
CA LYS A 108 -15.51 -13.13 -2.21
C LYS A 108 -14.82 -12.08 -1.38
N ALA A 109 -14.97 -10.80 -1.74
CA ALA A 109 -14.72 -9.74 -0.76
C ALA A 109 -15.44 -10.21 0.51
N GLN A 110 -14.71 -10.31 1.62
CA GLN A 110 -15.37 -10.35 2.92
C GLN A 110 -16.14 -9.04 3.02
N LYS A 111 -17.36 -9.06 2.49
CA LYS A 111 -18.44 -8.12 2.78
C LYS A 111 -18.95 -8.45 4.18
N ASP A 112 -18.04 -8.70 5.12
CA ASP A 112 -18.37 -9.16 6.47
C ASP A 112 -18.82 -7.97 7.34
N ASP A 113 -18.99 -6.78 6.75
CA ASP A 113 -19.53 -5.62 7.44
C ASP A 113 -20.21 -4.67 6.44
N ASP A 114 -21.50 -4.41 6.63
CA ASP A 114 -22.29 -3.47 5.81
C ASP A 114 -21.77 -2.02 5.90
N ASN A 115 -20.82 -1.76 6.82
CA ASN A 115 -20.23 -0.44 7.07
C ASN A 115 -18.91 -0.15 6.33
N ILE A 116 -18.45 -1.04 5.45
CA ILE A 116 -17.17 -0.87 4.73
C ILE A 116 -17.41 -0.52 3.27
N THR A 117 -16.87 0.61 2.83
CA THR A 117 -16.91 1.03 1.41
C THR A 117 -15.64 0.63 0.68
N LEU A 118 -15.74 0.05 -0.51
CA LEU A 118 -14.59 -0.27 -1.36
C LEU A 118 -13.96 1.03 -1.90
N ALA A 119 -12.71 1.28 -1.55
CA ALA A 119 -11.90 2.38 -2.07
C ALA A 119 -10.89 1.86 -3.09
N GLU A 120 -10.38 2.78 -3.90
CA GLU A 120 -9.37 2.49 -4.91
C GLU A 120 -8.08 3.25 -4.62
N SER A 121 -6.97 2.60 -4.89
CA SER A 121 -5.65 3.21 -4.81
C SER A 121 -4.74 2.68 -5.91
N ARG A 122 -3.86 3.54 -6.40
CA ARG A 122 -2.84 3.17 -7.39
C ARG A 122 -1.61 4.04 -7.25
N GLY A 123 -0.44 3.47 -7.50
CA GLY A 123 0.78 4.23 -7.38
C GLY A 123 2.00 3.51 -7.91
N ILE A 124 3.07 4.29 -8.00
CA ILE A 124 4.41 3.83 -8.34
C ILE A 124 5.40 4.44 -7.38
N TYR A 125 6.23 3.58 -6.80
CA TYR A 125 7.29 3.94 -5.88
C TYR A 125 8.63 3.57 -6.50
N THR A 126 9.58 4.50 -6.47
CA THR A 126 10.96 4.29 -6.91
C THR A 126 11.85 4.34 -5.68
N ILE A 127 12.66 3.31 -5.49
CA ILE A 127 13.59 3.17 -4.37
C ILE A 127 14.99 3.02 -4.95
N THR A 128 15.82 4.04 -4.85
CA THR A 128 17.15 4.06 -5.47
C THR A 128 18.22 4.04 -4.40
N GLU A 129 19.13 3.06 -4.42
CA GLU A 129 20.31 3.06 -3.56
C GLU A 129 21.24 4.20 -4.01
N ILE A 130 21.64 5.08 -3.09
CA ILE A 130 22.55 6.20 -3.37
C ILE A 130 23.90 6.09 -2.65
N ALA A 131 23.96 5.26 -1.59
CA ALA A 131 25.18 4.86 -0.89
C ALA A 131 24.89 3.56 -0.12
N PRO A 132 25.90 2.82 0.39
CA PRO A 132 25.66 1.61 1.15
C PRO A 132 24.72 1.86 2.35
N ASN A 133 23.57 1.18 2.37
CA ASN A 133 22.52 1.34 3.37
C ASN A 133 21.83 2.70 3.37
N VAL A 134 21.91 3.47 2.28
CA VAL A 134 21.19 4.74 2.13
C VAL A 134 20.48 4.73 0.79
N CYS A 135 19.18 5.02 0.80
CA CYS A 135 18.39 5.09 -0.42
C CYS A 135 17.49 6.32 -0.46
N THR A 136 17.10 6.71 -1.66
CA THR A 136 16.02 7.67 -1.89
C THR A 136 14.72 6.93 -2.20
N LEU A 137 13.60 7.41 -1.68
CA LEU A 137 12.27 6.91 -1.94
C LEU A 137 11.41 8.03 -2.53
N THR A 138 10.99 7.86 -3.78
CA THR A 138 9.97 8.67 -4.43
C THR A 138 8.67 7.89 -4.44
N LYS A 139 7.58 8.47 -3.94
CA LYS A 139 6.24 7.89 -4.06
C LYS A 139 5.34 8.81 -4.86
N ILE A 140 4.60 8.24 -5.81
CA ILE A 140 3.51 8.89 -6.51
C ILE A 140 2.28 7.99 -6.33
N HIS A 141 1.22 8.52 -5.75
CA HIS A 141 0.06 7.74 -5.32
C HIS A 141 -1.23 8.52 -5.54
N THR A 142 -2.26 7.86 -6.04
CA THR A 142 -3.64 8.35 -6.08
C THR A 142 -4.56 7.48 -5.25
N VAL A 143 -5.50 8.12 -4.56
CA VAL A 143 -6.53 7.48 -3.74
C VAL A 143 -7.90 8.02 -4.12
N ASP A 144 -8.89 7.14 -4.21
CA ASP A 144 -10.31 7.45 -4.37
C ASP A 144 -11.09 6.75 -3.25
N LEU A 145 -11.53 7.51 -2.25
CA LEU A 145 -12.34 7.01 -1.13
C LEU A 145 -13.83 6.84 -1.48
N LYS A 146 -14.18 6.96 -2.76
CA LYS A 146 -15.53 6.84 -3.35
C LYS A 146 -16.60 7.82 -2.85
N ASN A 147 -16.36 8.70 -1.87
CA ASN A 147 -17.23 9.82 -1.48
C ASN A 147 -16.48 10.89 -0.65
N ARG A 148 -16.89 12.18 -0.81
CA ARG A 148 -16.39 13.44 -0.19
C ARG A 148 -14.88 13.73 -0.27
N LYS A 149 -14.54 15.02 -0.19
CA LYS A 149 -13.17 15.54 -0.15
C LYS A 149 -12.40 14.93 1.03
N LEU A 150 -11.12 14.62 0.84
CA LEU A 150 -10.22 14.45 1.97
C LEU A 150 -10.24 15.77 2.77
N PRO A 151 -10.27 15.75 4.11
CA PRO A 151 -10.06 16.95 4.91
C PRO A 151 -8.76 17.60 4.45
N ASP A 152 -8.76 18.92 4.35
CA ASP A 152 -7.54 19.64 4.05
C ASP A 152 -6.48 19.18 5.06
N LEU A 153 -5.32 18.77 4.54
CA LEU A 153 -4.23 18.08 5.25
C LEU A 153 -3.81 18.74 6.60
N ALA A 154 -4.24 19.98 6.83
CA ALA A 154 -4.02 20.76 8.04
C ALA A 154 -4.81 20.28 9.27
N GLU A 155 -5.94 19.58 9.13
CA GLU A 155 -6.76 19.23 10.31
C GLU A 155 -6.37 17.91 10.99
N GLU A 156 -5.78 16.93 10.28
CA GLU A 156 -5.55 15.58 10.83
C GLU A 156 -4.12 15.29 11.34
N ILE A 157 -3.15 16.21 11.19
CA ILE A 157 -1.81 16.07 11.84
C ILE A 157 -1.87 16.46 13.34
N SER A 158 -3.05 16.79 13.88
CA SER A 158 -3.24 17.27 15.26
C SER A 158 -3.65 16.19 16.28
N LEU A 159 -3.50 14.90 15.98
CA LEU A 159 -3.71 13.80 16.94
C LEU A 159 -2.59 12.79 16.67
N GLY A 160 -1.46 12.81 17.38
CA GLY A 160 -1.36 12.40 18.79
C GLY A 160 -0.67 11.04 18.83
#